data_AF-A0A954UE69-F1
#
_entry.id   AF-A0A954UE69-F1
#
_cell.length_a   1.000
_cell.length_b   1.000
_cell.length_c   1.000
_cell.angle_alpha   90.00
_cell.angle_beta   90.00
_cell.angle_gamma   90.00
#
_symmetry.space_group_name_H-M   'P 1'
#
loop_
_entity.id
_entity.type
_entity.pdbx_description
1 polymer ?
#
loop_
_entity_poly.entity_id
_entity_poly.type
_entity_poly.pdbx_seq_one_letter_code
_entity_poly.pdbx_strand_id
1 'polypeptide(L)'
;MNKSTRRARRTSTSAAEAARGEPSDSASRRPARQTSESSLDWRLLLFLLGTVIYLYSFYNVEVLKEFSSDGVRRGVMQWLMISQPFAYPEMWTGDGAGHAAVLDRLPVFALAAWIILTGAATGWLVLDKLRLASRLNGLEVFAFSTGIGLNIWSLLTLGIGLSGGLRQTWLFVTLMSGAVLVAAWKLWGQREIVADQLRSGWRALGRLGEGMNSPAWFARAGVGLLIPFFVFLLLGGALAPWHFDVREYHLQAPKEWYLEGQIGFMPHNIYGNMP
;
A
#
# COMPACT_ATOMS: atom_id res chain seq x y z
N MET A 1 23.97 -36.00 44.22
CA MET A 1 23.04 -37.05 43.73
C MET A 1 23.01 -36.97 42.20
N ASN A 2 23.86 -37.73 41.48
CA ASN A 2 23.57 -39.01 40.79
C ASN A 2 22.45 -38.86 39.72
N LYS A 3 22.59 -39.11 38.41
CA LYS A 3 23.35 -40.08 37.56
C LYS A 3 23.54 -39.42 36.18
N SER A 4 24.68 -39.43 35.48
CA SER A 4 25.42 -40.54 34.84
C SER A 4 24.69 -41.28 33.70
N THR A 5 25.35 -41.27 32.54
CA THR A 5 25.56 -42.36 31.55
C THR A 5 24.67 -42.58 30.31
N ARG A 6 25.42 -42.78 29.20
CA ARG A 6 25.17 -43.54 27.95
C ARG A 6 24.42 -42.79 26.84
N ARG A 7 24.87 -42.82 25.56
CA ARG A 7 25.52 -43.91 24.84
C ARG A 7 26.23 -43.41 23.56
N ALA A 8 27.45 -43.88 23.35
CA ALA A 8 28.17 -43.85 22.08
C ALA A 8 28.04 -45.20 21.35
N ARG A 9 28.00 -45.18 20.01
CA ARG A 9 28.35 -46.30 19.08
C ARG A 9 28.50 -45.67 17.67
N ARG A 10 29.70 -45.58 17.06
CA ARG A 10 30.44 -46.61 16.26
C ARG A 10 29.53 -47.23 15.18
N THR A 11 29.82 -47.30 13.88
CA THR A 11 31.06 -47.55 13.08
C THR A 11 30.62 -47.47 11.59
N SER A 12 31.26 -46.73 10.69
CA SER A 12 32.34 -47.16 9.76
C SER A 12 32.19 -48.56 9.12
N THR A 13 31.83 -48.60 7.83
CA THR A 13 32.13 -49.70 6.89
C THR A 13 32.18 -49.13 5.46
N SER A 14 33.37 -49.09 4.86
CA SER A 14 33.79 -49.81 3.63
C SER A 14 33.16 -49.24 2.35
N ALA A 15 33.83 -48.48 1.49
CA ALA A 15 35.04 -48.77 0.72
C ALA A 15 34.96 -50.08 -0.11
N ALA A 16 35.18 -49.89 -1.42
CA ALA A 16 35.47 -50.88 -2.46
C ALA A 16 34.31 -51.71 -3.03
N GLU A 17 33.79 -51.26 -4.18
CA GLU A 17 33.73 -52.15 -5.35
C GLU A 17 33.96 -51.35 -6.63
N ALA A 18 35.15 -51.55 -7.19
CA ALA A 18 35.53 -51.12 -8.51
C ALA A 18 35.16 -52.22 -9.50
N ALA A 19 34.66 -51.84 -10.69
CA ALA A 19 35.16 -52.27 -12.00
C ALA A 19 34.06 -52.45 -13.07
N ARG A 20 34.27 -51.72 -14.17
CA ARG A 20 34.14 -52.17 -15.58
C ARG A 20 32.73 -52.36 -16.16
N GLY A 21 32.34 -51.36 -16.94
CA GLY A 21 31.40 -51.48 -18.06
C GLY A 21 31.68 -50.36 -19.06
N GLU A 22 32.06 -50.74 -20.27
CA GLU A 22 32.53 -49.94 -21.40
C GLU A 22 31.52 -48.92 -21.98
N PRO A 23 31.98 -47.98 -22.83
CA PRO A 23 31.24 -46.81 -23.25
C PRO A 23 30.32 -47.15 -24.43
N SER A 24 29.01 -47.20 -24.20
CA SER A 24 28.05 -47.23 -25.31
C SER A 24 27.70 -45.81 -25.74
N ASP A 25 28.23 -45.45 -26.91
CA ASP A 25 27.72 -44.44 -27.82
C ASP A 25 26.18 -44.35 -27.78
N SER A 26 25.66 -43.41 -26.99
CA SER A 26 24.30 -42.91 -27.15
C SER A 26 24.41 -41.44 -27.51
N ALA A 27 24.67 -41.25 -28.80
CA ALA A 27 24.38 -40.07 -29.59
C ALA A 27 23.63 -38.99 -28.80
N SER A 28 24.41 -37.98 -28.41
CA SER A 28 23.97 -36.70 -27.88
C SER A 28 23.07 -36.00 -28.90
N ARG A 29 21.81 -36.42 -29.00
CA ARG A 29 20.74 -35.60 -29.56
C ARG A 29 20.52 -34.46 -28.58
N ARG A 30 21.34 -33.41 -28.71
CA ARG A 30 21.01 -32.08 -28.20
C ARG A 30 19.59 -31.80 -28.69
N PRO A 31 18.59 -31.65 -27.82
CA PRO A 31 17.28 -31.23 -28.28
C PRO A 31 17.50 -29.91 -29.00
N ALA A 32 17.11 -29.88 -30.28
CA ALA A 32 17.09 -28.66 -31.06
C ALA A 32 16.46 -27.59 -30.19
N ARG A 33 17.26 -26.55 -29.88
CA ARG A 33 16.83 -25.40 -29.09
C ARG A 33 15.65 -24.83 -29.85
N GLN A 34 14.44 -25.23 -29.45
CA GLN A 34 13.20 -24.72 -30.00
C GLN A 34 13.30 -23.23 -29.75
N THR A 35 13.64 -22.49 -30.81
CA THR A 35 13.47 -21.06 -30.86
C THR A 35 11.98 -20.89 -30.74
N SER A 36 11.53 -20.78 -29.49
CA SER A 36 10.22 -20.26 -29.14
C SER A 36 10.14 -18.92 -29.82
N GLU A 37 9.65 -18.91 -31.06
CA GLU A 37 9.23 -17.69 -31.73
C GLU A 37 8.28 -17.05 -30.74
N SER A 38 8.74 -15.95 -30.15
CA SER A 38 7.99 -15.14 -29.22
C SER A 38 6.88 -14.50 -30.02
N SER A 39 5.86 -15.29 -30.37
CA SER A 39 4.61 -14.76 -30.87
C SER A 39 4.11 -13.83 -29.80
N LEU A 40 4.11 -12.54 -30.11
CA LEU A 40 3.62 -11.52 -29.21
C LEU A 40 2.18 -11.93 -28.85
N ASP A 41 1.92 -12.14 -27.56
CA ASP A 41 0.60 -12.57 -27.10
C ASP A 41 -0.44 -11.57 -27.61
N TRP A 42 -1.38 -12.03 -28.44
CA TRP A 42 -2.43 -11.16 -29.00
C TRP A 42 -3.26 -10.48 -27.90
N ARG A 43 -3.32 -11.07 -26.69
CA ARG A 43 -3.95 -10.47 -25.52
C ARG A 43 -3.18 -9.24 -25.05
N LEU A 44 -1.84 -9.32 -25.05
CA LEU A 44 -0.98 -8.18 -24.76
C LEU A 44 -1.16 -7.10 -25.84
N LEU A 45 -1.23 -7.47 -27.12
CA LEU A 45 -1.49 -6.52 -28.21
C LEU A 45 -2.84 -5.81 -28.04
N LEU A 46 -3.92 -6.55 -27.74
CA LEU A 46 -5.23 -5.95 -27.47
C LEU A 46 -5.22 -5.06 -26.23
N PHE A 47 -4.53 -5.47 -25.16
CA PHE A 47 -4.38 -4.65 -23.97
C PHE A 47 -3.63 -3.34 -24.27
N LEU A 48 -2.54 -3.41 -25.02
CA LEU A 48 -1.77 -2.23 -25.43
C LEU A 48 -2.59 -1.33 -26.35
N LEU A 49 -3.28 -1.88 -27.33
CA LEU A 49 -4.17 -1.14 -28.21
C LEU A 49 -5.30 -0.46 -27.42
N GLY A 50 -5.96 -1.19 -26.53
CA GLY A 50 -7.00 -0.67 -25.64
C GLY A 50 -6.46 0.44 -24.72
N THR A 51 -5.23 0.29 -24.22
CA THR A 51 -4.56 1.32 -23.41
C THR A 51 -4.27 2.57 -24.25
N VAL A 52 -3.77 2.42 -25.48
CA VAL A 52 -3.51 3.56 -26.38
C VAL A 52 -4.81 4.28 -26.73
N ILE A 53 -5.87 3.54 -27.08
CA ILE A 53 -7.20 4.10 -27.35
C ILE A 53 -7.72 4.85 -26.12
N TYR A 54 -7.65 4.21 -24.94
CA TYR A 54 -8.07 4.82 -23.67
C TYR A 54 -7.31 6.13 -23.39
N LEU A 55 -5.97 6.12 -23.48
CA LEU A 55 -5.16 7.31 -23.22
C LEU A 55 -5.48 8.40 -24.25
N TYR A 56 -5.53 8.06 -25.54
CA TYR A 56 -5.88 9.01 -26.59
C TYR A 56 -7.25 9.66 -26.33
N SER A 57 -8.28 8.85 -26.04
CA SER A 57 -9.60 9.35 -25.70
C SER A 57 -9.56 10.22 -24.45
N PHE A 58 -8.92 9.75 -23.37
CA PHE A 58 -8.82 10.46 -22.09
C PHE A 58 -8.19 11.84 -22.23
N TYR A 59 -7.07 11.97 -22.97
CA TYR A 59 -6.38 13.24 -23.17
C TYR A 59 -7.08 14.17 -24.17
N ASN A 60 -7.89 13.65 -25.09
CA ASN A 60 -8.63 14.47 -26.06
C ASN A 60 -10.03 14.87 -25.61
N VAL A 61 -10.51 14.40 -24.45
CA VAL A 61 -11.76 14.88 -23.86
C VAL A 61 -11.66 16.38 -23.57
N GLU A 62 -12.61 17.14 -24.09
CA GLU A 62 -12.79 18.56 -23.76
C GLU A 62 -13.37 18.69 -22.34
N VAL A 63 -12.64 19.41 -21.49
CA VAL A 63 -13.04 19.80 -20.14
C VAL A 63 -13.34 21.30 -20.11
N LEU A 64 -14.04 21.76 -19.06
CA LEU A 64 -14.30 23.19 -18.83
C LEU A 64 -15.11 23.90 -19.95
N LYS A 65 -15.97 23.17 -20.67
CA LYS A 65 -16.88 23.77 -21.67
C LYS A 65 -17.80 24.85 -21.08
N GLU A 66 -18.03 24.80 -19.78
CA GLU A 66 -18.80 25.82 -19.05
C GLU A 66 -18.03 27.13 -18.88
N PHE A 67 -16.70 27.12 -19.01
CA PHE A 67 -15.81 28.25 -18.76
C PHE A 67 -15.08 28.76 -20.01
N SER A 68 -15.09 28.02 -21.13
CA SER A 68 -14.62 28.51 -22.43
C SER A 68 -15.51 28.03 -23.58
N SER A 69 -15.76 28.92 -24.55
CA SER A 69 -16.57 28.62 -25.74
C SER A 69 -16.03 27.45 -26.57
N ASP A 70 -14.71 27.26 -26.52
CA ASP A 70 -14.00 26.30 -27.36
C ASP A 70 -13.69 25.00 -26.61
N GLY A 71 -14.03 24.93 -25.30
CA GLY A 71 -13.53 23.91 -24.40
C GLY A 71 -12.00 23.93 -24.27
N VAL A 72 -11.45 23.20 -23.30
CA VAL A 72 -10.01 22.96 -23.23
C VAL A 72 -9.80 21.45 -23.24
N ARG A 73 -8.98 20.93 -24.16
CA ARG A 73 -8.65 19.49 -24.14
C ARG A 73 -7.90 19.17 -22.85
N ARG A 74 -8.26 18.07 -22.20
CA ARG A 74 -7.63 17.61 -20.95
C ARG A 74 -6.10 17.53 -21.06
N GLY A 75 -5.58 17.07 -22.20
CA GLY A 75 -4.15 17.00 -22.47
C GLY A 75 -3.45 18.36 -22.47
N VAL A 76 -4.12 19.41 -22.93
CA VAL A 76 -3.59 20.80 -22.87
C VAL A 76 -3.55 21.27 -21.43
N MET A 77 -4.60 21.02 -20.64
CA MET A 77 -4.63 21.36 -19.22
C MET A 77 -3.53 20.63 -18.43
N GLN A 78 -3.36 19.32 -18.66
CA GLN A 78 -2.31 18.54 -18.02
C GLN A 78 -0.92 18.96 -18.48
N TRP A 79 -0.75 19.30 -19.76
CA TRP A 79 0.49 19.88 -20.26
C TRP A 79 0.81 21.20 -19.57
N LEU A 80 -0.17 22.09 -19.43
CA LEU A 80 -0.03 23.35 -18.69
C LEU A 80 0.41 23.08 -17.24
N MET A 81 -0.23 22.14 -16.55
CA MET A 81 0.16 21.76 -15.18
C MET A 81 1.58 21.20 -15.09
N ILE A 82 2.00 20.35 -16.04
CA ILE A 82 3.36 19.78 -16.08
C ILE A 82 4.40 20.85 -16.46
N SER A 83 4.05 21.77 -17.36
CA SER A 83 4.91 22.86 -17.83
C SER A 83 5.12 23.98 -16.80
N GLN A 84 4.40 23.92 -15.67
CA GLN A 84 4.55 24.81 -14.52
C GLN A 84 5.19 24.06 -13.34
N PRO A 85 6.43 23.54 -13.48
CA PRO A 85 7.07 22.71 -12.46
C PRO A 85 7.32 23.47 -11.15
N PHE A 86 7.32 24.80 -11.19
CA PHE A 86 7.54 25.68 -10.03
C PHE A 86 6.26 26.04 -9.27
N ALA A 87 5.08 25.94 -9.92
CA ALA A 87 3.81 26.27 -9.27
C ALA A 87 3.49 25.33 -8.09
N TYR A 88 3.85 24.04 -8.20
CA TYR A 88 3.61 23.07 -7.13
C TYR A 88 4.52 23.25 -5.91
N PRO A 89 5.86 23.38 -6.06
CA PRO A 89 6.74 23.75 -4.95
C PRO A 89 6.33 25.04 -4.23
N GLU A 90 5.86 26.06 -4.97
CA GLU A 90 5.40 27.32 -4.37
C GLU A 90 4.19 27.11 -3.42
N MET A 91 3.24 26.22 -3.77
CA MET A 91 2.14 25.84 -2.87
C MET A 91 2.61 25.12 -1.59
N TRP A 92 3.82 24.57 -1.61
CA TRP A 92 4.44 23.85 -0.50
C TRP A 92 5.34 24.71 0.37
N THR A 93 5.98 25.73 -0.21
CA THR A 93 6.94 26.61 0.49
C THR A 93 6.31 27.93 0.93
N GLY A 94 5.09 28.22 0.49
CA GLY A 94 4.42 29.51 0.72
C GLY A 94 5.01 30.64 -0.13
N ASP A 95 4.36 31.81 -0.04
CA ASP A 95 4.63 33.04 -0.80
C ASP A 95 6.10 33.50 -0.64
N GLY A 96 7.00 33.03 -1.51
CA GLY A 96 8.35 33.57 -1.77
C GLY A 96 9.36 33.64 -0.61
N ALA A 97 8.95 33.47 0.65
CA ALA A 97 9.77 33.69 1.85
C ALA A 97 10.20 32.38 2.54
N GLY A 98 9.82 31.21 2.01
CA GLY A 98 10.44 29.92 2.38
C GLY A 98 10.33 29.51 3.86
N HIS A 99 9.41 30.08 4.63
CA HIS A 99 9.22 29.69 6.03
C HIS A 99 8.33 28.44 6.10
N ALA A 100 8.98 27.28 6.31
CA ALA A 100 8.50 26.07 6.99
C ALA A 100 7.06 25.54 6.78
N ALA A 101 6.35 25.88 5.70
CA ALA A 101 5.01 25.36 5.41
C ALA A 101 4.96 23.82 5.24
N VAL A 102 6.10 23.17 4.99
CA VAL A 102 6.24 21.69 5.00
C VAL A 102 6.09 21.12 6.41
N LEU A 103 6.64 21.79 7.44
CA LEU A 103 6.55 21.33 8.83
C LEU A 103 5.13 21.49 9.38
N ASP A 104 4.37 22.46 8.89
CA ASP A 104 2.94 22.62 9.21
C ASP A 104 2.08 21.41 8.77
N ARG A 105 2.61 20.57 7.87
CA ARG A 105 1.96 19.33 7.43
C ARG A 105 2.32 18.12 8.29
N LEU A 106 3.34 18.21 9.15
CA LEU A 106 3.72 17.12 10.06
C LEU A 106 2.55 16.64 10.93
N PRO A 107 1.70 17.49 11.52
CA PRO A 107 0.53 17.03 12.28
C PRO A 107 -0.44 16.21 11.43
N VAL A 108 -0.65 16.59 10.17
CA VAL A 108 -1.53 15.86 9.24
C VAL A 108 -0.95 14.49 8.92
N PHE A 109 0.35 14.42 8.60
CA PHE A 109 1.03 13.14 8.36
C PHE A 109 1.06 12.25 9.60
N ALA A 110 1.31 12.83 10.77
CA ALA A 110 1.31 12.11 12.04
C ALA A 110 -0.08 11.52 12.34
N LEU A 111 -1.14 12.29 12.12
CA LEU A 111 -2.51 11.82 12.31
C LEU A 111 -2.88 10.72 11.29
N ALA A 112 -2.53 10.89 10.01
CA ALA A 112 -2.75 9.87 8.99
C ALA A 112 -1.99 8.57 9.32
N ALA A 113 -0.73 8.68 9.73
CA ALA A 113 0.07 7.55 10.17
C ALA A 113 -0.53 6.88 11.42
N TRP A 114 -1.07 7.66 12.36
CA TRP A 114 -1.75 7.15 13.54
C TRP A 114 -3.03 6.37 13.19
N ILE A 115 -3.85 6.88 12.25
CA ILE A 115 -5.05 6.19 11.75
C ILE A 115 -4.66 4.88 11.05
N ILE A 116 -3.64 4.88 10.19
CA ILE A 116 -3.17 3.66 9.52
C ILE A 116 -2.62 2.66 10.54
N LEU A 117 -1.80 3.12 11.49
CA LEU A 117 -1.21 2.27 12.53
C LEU A 117 -2.27 1.60 13.39
N THR A 118 -3.28 2.35 13.82
CA THR A 118 -4.38 1.85 14.65
C THR A 118 -5.31 0.92 13.88
N GLY A 119 -5.58 1.21 12.60
CA GLY A 119 -6.24 0.30 11.67
C GLY A 119 -5.46 -1.02 11.55
N ALA A 120 -4.18 -0.96 11.16
CA ALA A 120 -3.32 -2.13 11.04
C ALA A 120 -3.24 -2.94 12.35
N ALA A 121 -3.06 -2.28 13.50
CA ALA A 121 -3.02 -2.94 14.81
C ALA A 121 -4.34 -3.66 15.14
N THR A 122 -5.47 -2.98 14.95
CA THR A 122 -6.81 -3.54 15.25
C THR A 122 -7.11 -4.72 14.34
N GLY A 123 -6.94 -4.57 13.03
CA GLY A 123 -7.19 -5.66 12.10
C GLY A 123 -6.19 -6.81 12.26
N TRP A 124 -4.94 -6.55 12.64
CA TRP A 124 -3.97 -7.60 12.95
C TRP A 124 -4.41 -8.42 14.15
N LEU A 125 -4.91 -7.78 15.23
CA LEU A 125 -5.47 -8.47 16.38
C LEU A 125 -6.67 -9.36 15.98
N VAL A 126 -7.50 -8.91 15.03
CA VAL A 126 -8.59 -9.73 14.46
C VAL A 126 -8.04 -10.92 13.68
N LEU A 127 -7.09 -10.70 12.77
CA LEU A 127 -6.48 -11.77 11.96
C LEU A 127 -5.73 -12.80 12.82
N ASP A 128 -5.04 -12.35 13.88
CA ASP A 128 -4.37 -13.19 14.86
C ASP A 128 -5.38 -14.04 15.64
N LYS A 129 -6.48 -13.43 16.13
CA LYS A 129 -7.57 -14.14 16.81
C LYS A 129 -8.21 -15.21 15.90
N LEU A 130 -8.33 -14.93 14.60
CA LEU A 130 -8.84 -15.86 13.60
C LEU A 130 -7.78 -16.85 13.09
N ARG A 131 -6.51 -16.74 13.51
CA ARG A 131 -5.38 -17.54 13.05
C ARG A 131 -5.19 -17.50 11.53
N LEU A 132 -5.57 -16.39 10.90
CA LEU A 132 -5.41 -16.17 9.46
C LEU A 132 -4.06 -15.54 9.12
N ALA A 133 -3.45 -14.83 10.06
CA ALA A 133 -2.15 -14.17 9.85
C ALA A 133 -1.05 -15.13 9.41
N SER A 134 -1.06 -16.39 9.89
CA SER A 134 -0.05 -17.40 9.53
C SER A 134 -0.22 -17.98 8.12
N ARG A 135 -1.34 -17.69 7.43
CA ARG A 135 -1.62 -18.16 6.07
C ARG A 135 -1.35 -17.12 5.00
N LEU A 136 -1.06 -15.90 5.42
CA LEU A 136 -0.88 -14.73 4.56
C LEU A 136 0.59 -14.33 4.56
N ASN A 137 1.04 -13.75 3.45
CA ASN A 137 2.36 -13.11 3.40
C ASN A 137 2.34 -11.75 4.11
N GLY A 138 3.50 -11.15 4.36
CA GLY A 138 3.60 -9.89 5.12
C GLY A 138 2.83 -8.71 4.51
N LEU A 139 2.81 -8.60 3.18
CA LEU A 139 2.06 -7.53 2.49
C LEU A 139 0.55 -7.78 2.56
N GLU A 140 0.12 -9.02 2.41
CA GLU A 140 -1.28 -9.42 2.59
C GLU A 140 -1.73 -9.17 4.03
N VAL A 141 -0.93 -9.57 5.02
CA VAL A 141 -1.22 -9.28 6.43
C VAL A 141 -1.38 -7.78 6.64
N PHE A 142 -0.46 -6.96 6.13
CA PHE A 142 -0.55 -5.50 6.27
C PHE A 142 -1.80 -4.92 5.57
N ALA A 143 -2.06 -5.32 4.32
CA ALA A 143 -3.19 -4.81 3.55
C ALA A 143 -4.53 -5.22 4.17
N PHE A 144 -4.71 -6.52 4.48
CA PHE A 144 -5.94 -7.03 5.09
C PHE A 144 -6.15 -6.51 6.51
N SER A 145 -5.09 -6.44 7.33
CA SER A 145 -5.22 -5.87 8.68
C SER A 145 -5.61 -4.40 8.64
N THR A 146 -4.96 -3.60 7.79
CA THR A 146 -5.29 -2.18 7.63
C THR A 146 -6.74 -2.02 7.17
N GLY A 147 -7.17 -2.76 6.14
CA GLY A 147 -8.55 -2.69 5.63
C GLY A 147 -9.60 -3.10 6.67
N ILE A 148 -9.40 -4.22 7.37
CA ILE A 148 -10.31 -4.69 8.43
C ILE A 148 -10.39 -3.67 9.56
N GLY A 149 -9.25 -3.18 10.04
CA GLY A 149 -9.23 -2.25 11.17
C GLY A 149 -9.83 -0.90 10.82
N LEU A 150 -9.51 -0.33 9.65
CA LEU A 150 -10.14 0.91 9.20
C LEU A 150 -11.66 0.76 9.08
N ASN A 151 -12.15 -0.38 8.58
CA ASN A 151 -13.59 -0.65 8.53
C ASN A 151 -14.22 -0.67 9.94
N ILE A 152 -13.58 -1.34 10.90
CA ILE A 152 -14.04 -1.36 12.30
C ILE A 152 -14.07 0.07 12.88
N TRP A 153 -13.02 0.86 12.70
CA TRP A 153 -12.94 2.23 13.21
C TRP A 153 -13.97 3.14 12.56
N SER A 154 -14.22 3.01 11.26
CA SER A 154 -15.28 3.76 10.56
C SER A 154 -16.66 3.42 11.11
N LEU A 155 -16.97 2.13 11.30
CA LEU A 155 -18.26 1.70 11.86
C LEU A 155 -18.43 2.14 13.33
N LEU A 156 -17.37 2.08 14.12
CA LEU A 156 -17.38 2.56 15.50
C LEU A 156 -17.62 4.07 15.56
N THR A 157 -16.94 4.84 14.70
CA THR A 157 -17.10 6.30 14.60
C THR A 157 -18.53 6.65 14.18
N LEU A 158 -19.08 5.94 13.21
CA LEU A 158 -20.47 6.09 12.79
C LEU A 158 -21.43 5.78 13.96
N GLY A 159 -21.27 4.65 14.63
CA GLY A 159 -22.14 4.25 15.75
C GLY A 159 -22.11 5.25 16.92
N ILE A 160 -20.91 5.67 17.33
CA ILE A 160 -20.73 6.71 18.36
C ILE A 160 -21.37 8.01 17.89
N GLY A 161 -21.17 8.38 16.63
CA GLY A 161 -21.69 9.64 16.12
C GLY A 161 -23.20 9.67 15.97
N LEU A 162 -23.84 8.59 15.54
CA LEU A 162 -25.30 8.47 15.53
C LEU A 162 -25.88 8.54 16.96
N SER A 163 -25.13 8.15 17.99
CA SER A 163 -25.52 8.26 19.39
C SER A 163 -25.23 9.62 20.06
N GLY A 164 -24.67 10.59 19.32
CA GLY A 164 -24.33 11.91 19.87
C GLY A 164 -23.01 11.97 20.64
N GLY A 165 -22.10 11.02 20.42
CA GLY A 165 -20.83 10.89 21.14
C GLY A 165 -19.59 11.45 20.43
N LEU A 166 -19.69 12.12 19.27
CA LEU A 166 -18.50 12.49 18.47
C LEU A 166 -17.50 13.40 19.20
N ARG A 167 -17.98 14.25 20.12
CA ARG A 167 -17.12 15.17 20.89
C ARG A 167 -16.30 14.47 21.98
N GLN A 168 -16.55 13.20 22.24
CA GLN A 168 -15.83 12.41 23.25
C GLN A 168 -14.49 11.92 22.67
N THR A 169 -13.61 12.86 22.31
CA THR A 169 -12.31 12.56 21.67
C THR A 169 -11.43 11.61 22.49
N TRP A 170 -11.52 11.69 23.82
CA TRP A 170 -10.82 10.80 24.72
C TRP A 170 -11.18 9.32 24.47
N LEU A 171 -12.44 9.01 24.14
CA LEU A 171 -12.90 7.66 23.85
C LEU A 171 -12.14 7.07 22.67
N PHE A 172 -12.04 7.82 21.57
CA PHE A 172 -11.30 7.42 20.38
C PHE A 172 -9.80 7.26 20.68
N VAL A 173 -9.19 8.25 21.32
CA VAL A 173 -7.75 8.21 21.65
C VAL A 173 -7.42 7.03 22.55
N THR A 174 -8.21 6.78 23.60
CA THR A 174 -7.99 5.66 24.53
C THR A 174 -8.17 4.30 23.84
N LEU A 175 -9.23 4.11 23.06
CA LEU A 175 -9.46 2.84 22.36
C LEU A 175 -8.37 2.58 21.30
N MET A 176 -8.01 3.59 20.51
CA MET A 176 -6.98 3.49 19.46
C MET A 176 -5.61 3.18 20.08
N SER A 177 -5.25 3.91 21.14
CA SER A 177 -4.00 3.70 21.87
C SER A 177 -3.97 2.31 22.51
N GLY A 178 -5.08 1.87 23.10
CA GLY A 178 -5.23 0.53 23.66
C GLY A 178 -4.99 -0.57 22.63
N ALA A 179 -5.59 -0.45 21.43
CA ALA A 179 -5.39 -1.41 20.35
C ALA A 179 -3.91 -1.49 19.92
N VAL A 180 -3.24 -0.34 19.77
CA VAL A 180 -1.82 -0.28 19.42
C VAL A 180 -0.95 -0.89 20.53
N LEU A 181 -1.21 -0.57 21.80
CA LEU A 181 -0.46 -1.10 22.94
C LEU A 181 -0.62 -2.62 23.07
N VAL A 182 -1.82 -3.16 22.90
CA VAL A 182 -2.07 -4.61 22.93
C VAL A 182 -1.37 -5.32 21.77
N ALA A 183 -1.44 -4.75 20.56
CA ALA A 183 -0.73 -5.30 19.41
C ALA A 183 0.80 -5.28 19.62
N ALA A 184 1.34 -4.15 20.09
CA ALA A 184 2.76 -4.01 20.41
C ALA A 184 3.22 -5.00 21.50
N TRP A 185 2.42 -5.19 22.55
CA TRP A 185 2.73 -6.14 23.63
C TRP A 185 2.78 -7.58 23.13
N LYS A 186 1.82 -8.01 22.29
CA LYS A 186 1.85 -9.34 21.66
C LYS A 186 3.05 -9.52 20.73
N LEU A 187 3.33 -8.53 19.88
CA LEU A 187 4.47 -8.56 18.97
C LEU A 187 5.80 -8.59 19.72
N TRP A 188 5.89 -7.91 20.86
CA TRP A 188 7.05 -7.97 21.75
C TRP A 188 7.31 -9.39 22.27
N GLY A 189 6.26 -10.12 22.65
CA GLY A 189 6.34 -11.53 23.03
C GLY A 189 6.78 -12.44 21.88
N GLN A 190 6.55 -12.02 20.63
CA GLN A 190 6.91 -12.77 19.41
C GLN A 190 8.16 -12.20 18.71
N ARG A 191 8.91 -11.31 19.37
CA ARG A 191 9.98 -10.51 18.75
C ARG A 191 11.05 -11.34 18.04
N GLU A 192 11.37 -12.53 18.55
CA GLU A 192 12.39 -13.40 17.94
C GLU A 192 11.90 -13.96 16.59
N ILE A 193 10.65 -14.42 16.54
CA ILE A 193 10.02 -14.93 15.32
C ILE A 193 9.85 -13.81 14.29
N VAL A 194 9.38 -12.64 14.73
CA VAL A 194 9.19 -11.47 13.85
C VAL A 194 10.54 -10.95 13.33
N ALA A 195 11.58 -10.89 14.17
CA ALA A 195 12.91 -10.49 13.74
C ALA A 195 13.48 -11.45 12.68
N ASP A 196 13.26 -12.76 12.83
CA ASP A 196 13.69 -13.75 11.85
C ASP A 196 12.91 -13.66 10.54
N GLN A 197 11.61 -13.40 10.58
CA GLN A 197 10.78 -13.14 9.39
C GLN A 197 11.20 -11.85 8.67
N LEU A 198 11.48 -10.77 9.40
CA LEU A 198 11.99 -9.54 8.81
C LEU A 198 13.36 -9.78 8.15
N ARG A 199 14.29 -10.44 8.86
CA ARG A 199 15.61 -10.77 8.31
C ARG A 199 15.54 -11.67 7.08
N SER A 200 14.62 -12.62 7.04
CA SER A 200 14.42 -13.47 5.86
C SER A 200 13.78 -12.70 4.71
N GLY A 201 12.84 -11.79 5.00
CA GLY A 201 12.25 -10.85 4.05
C GLY A 201 13.28 -9.89 3.45
N TRP A 202 14.13 -9.26 4.26
CA TRP A 202 15.24 -8.41 3.81
C TRP A 202 16.28 -9.19 2.99
N ARG A 203 16.59 -10.44 3.36
CA ARG A 203 17.45 -11.33 2.56
C ARG A 203 16.80 -11.70 1.23
N ALA A 204 15.48 -11.94 1.22
CA ALA A 204 14.74 -12.15 -0.01
C ALA A 204 14.78 -10.89 -0.88
N LEU A 205 14.56 -9.71 -0.31
CA LEU A 205 14.69 -8.40 -0.96
C LEU A 205 16.10 -8.16 -1.53
N GLY A 206 17.16 -8.51 -0.80
CA GLY A 206 18.54 -8.43 -1.31
C GLY A 206 18.77 -9.35 -2.51
N ARG A 207 18.19 -10.56 -2.50
CA ARG A 207 18.22 -11.49 -3.63
C ARG A 207 17.31 -11.06 -4.80
N LEU A 208 16.39 -10.11 -4.60
CA LEU A 208 15.60 -9.51 -5.69
C LEU A 208 16.47 -8.67 -6.64
N GLY A 209 17.71 -8.33 -6.29
CA GLY A 209 18.65 -7.62 -7.16
C GLY A 209 19.41 -8.50 -8.17
N GLU A 210 19.48 -9.81 -7.96
CA GLU A 210 20.45 -10.69 -8.65
C GLU A 210 19.91 -11.36 -9.92
N GLY A 211 18.64 -11.19 -10.29
CA GLY A 211 18.01 -11.91 -11.40
C GLY A 211 17.30 -11.02 -12.42
N MET A 212 18.05 -10.41 -13.34
CA MET A 212 17.52 -9.65 -14.50
C MET A 212 16.77 -10.54 -15.53
N ASN A 213 16.93 -11.87 -15.45
CA ASN A 213 16.35 -12.81 -16.42
C ASN A 213 15.05 -13.49 -15.94
N SER A 214 14.40 -12.98 -14.88
CA SER A 214 13.15 -13.56 -14.33
C SER A 214 11.95 -12.62 -14.55
N PRO A 215 10.73 -13.11 -14.87
CA PRO A 215 9.52 -12.27 -15.02
C PRO A 215 9.24 -11.33 -13.83
N ALA A 216 9.80 -11.66 -12.68
CA ALA A 216 9.76 -10.84 -11.48
C ALA A 216 10.51 -9.50 -11.58
N TRP A 217 11.44 -9.30 -12.53
CA TRP A 217 12.08 -7.99 -12.74
C TRP A 217 11.05 -6.94 -13.21
N PHE A 218 10.07 -7.34 -14.02
CA PHE A 218 9.02 -6.45 -14.51
C PHE A 218 8.07 -6.02 -13.39
N ALA A 219 7.71 -6.95 -12.50
CA ALA A 219 6.96 -6.63 -11.28
C ALA A 219 7.76 -5.70 -10.36
N ARG A 220 9.08 -5.90 -10.22
CA ARG A 220 9.97 -5.03 -9.41
C ARG A 220 10.11 -3.63 -10.01
N ALA A 221 10.36 -3.53 -11.31
CA ALA A 221 10.44 -2.27 -12.02
C ALA A 221 9.09 -1.53 -11.98
N GLY A 222 7.97 -2.26 -12.09
CA GLY A 222 6.63 -1.73 -11.92
C GLY A 222 6.41 -1.10 -10.54
N VAL A 223 6.79 -1.77 -9.44
CA VAL A 223 6.70 -1.19 -8.10
C VAL A 223 7.59 0.04 -7.96
N GLY A 224 8.83 -0.01 -8.46
CA GLY A 224 9.73 1.15 -8.46
C GLY A 224 9.16 2.34 -9.24
N LEU A 225 8.47 2.07 -10.36
CA LEU A 225 7.79 3.08 -11.16
C LEU A 225 6.61 3.70 -10.42
N LEU A 226 5.93 2.97 -9.53
CA LEU A 226 4.82 3.48 -8.73
C LEU A 226 5.25 4.43 -7.60
N ILE A 227 6.50 4.32 -7.12
CA ILE A 227 7.01 5.18 -6.05
C ILE A 227 6.88 6.68 -6.36
N PRO A 228 7.36 7.21 -7.51
CA PRO A 228 7.19 8.63 -7.81
C PRO A 228 5.72 9.02 -7.87
N PHE A 229 4.83 8.20 -8.44
CA PHE A 229 3.39 8.50 -8.44
C PHE A 229 2.81 8.53 -7.04
N PHE A 230 3.18 7.57 -6.19
CA PHE A 230 2.76 7.53 -4.79
C PHE A 230 3.23 8.77 -4.03
N VAL A 231 4.50 9.17 -4.21
CA VAL A 231 5.04 10.40 -3.61
C VAL A 231 4.28 11.62 -4.12
N PHE A 232 4.04 11.73 -5.42
CA PHE A 232 3.25 12.83 -5.98
C PHE A 232 1.82 12.86 -5.46
N LEU A 233 1.16 11.71 -5.31
CA LEU A 233 -0.20 11.61 -4.75
C LEU A 233 -0.23 11.97 -3.26
N LEU A 234 0.73 11.47 -2.49
CA LEU A 234 0.86 11.76 -1.06
C LEU A 234 1.12 13.24 -0.83
N LEU A 235 2.01 13.83 -1.63
CA LEU A 235 2.29 15.25 -1.56
C LEU A 235 1.09 16.08 -2.04
N GLY A 236 0.52 15.77 -3.20
CA GLY A 236 -0.67 16.46 -3.70
C GLY A 236 -1.84 16.43 -2.69
N GLY A 237 -2.08 15.28 -2.06
CA GLY A 237 -3.13 15.11 -1.06
C GLY A 237 -2.88 15.82 0.27
N ALA A 238 -1.64 16.21 0.56
CA ALA A 238 -1.31 16.99 1.75
C ALA A 238 -1.54 18.49 1.56
N LEU A 239 -1.70 18.98 0.32
CA LEU A 239 -2.00 20.38 0.00
C LEU A 239 -3.37 20.79 0.52
N ALA A 240 -3.52 22.08 0.85
CA ALA A 240 -4.80 22.63 1.25
C ALA A 240 -5.82 22.42 0.11
N PRO A 241 -6.99 21.84 0.37
CA PRO A 241 -7.97 21.61 -0.68
C PRO A 241 -8.54 22.96 -1.13
N TRP A 242 -8.36 23.26 -2.41
CA TRP A 242 -8.82 24.49 -3.03
C TRP A 242 -10.12 24.30 -3.82
N HIS A 243 -10.43 23.06 -4.19
CA HIS A 243 -11.67 22.75 -4.89
C HIS A 243 -12.88 22.84 -3.96
N PHE A 244 -13.95 23.44 -4.46
CA PHE A 244 -15.20 23.67 -3.72
C PHE A 244 -15.82 22.36 -3.24
N ASP A 245 -15.84 21.33 -4.10
CA ASP A 245 -16.34 20.00 -3.74
C ASP A 245 -15.58 19.44 -2.53
N VAL A 246 -14.26 19.45 -2.51
CA VAL A 246 -13.51 18.91 -1.36
C VAL A 246 -13.79 19.69 -0.08
N ARG A 247 -13.94 21.01 -0.16
CA ARG A 247 -14.21 21.83 1.03
C ARG A 247 -15.63 21.62 1.55
N GLU A 248 -16.62 21.68 0.68
CA GLU A 248 -18.04 21.61 1.06
C GLU A 248 -18.51 20.18 1.29
N TYR A 249 -18.16 19.27 0.37
CA TYR A 249 -18.60 17.88 0.38
C TYR A 249 -17.77 17.03 1.36
N HIS A 250 -16.43 17.12 1.35
CA HIS A 250 -15.58 16.22 2.12
C HIS A 250 -15.18 16.73 3.51
N LEU A 251 -15.18 18.05 3.76
CA LEU A 251 -14.69 18.62 5.01
C LEU A 251 -15.74 19.33 5.85
N GLN A 252 -16.68 20.04 5.22
CA GLN A 252 -17.67 20.83 5.95
C GLN A 252 -18.65 19.94 6.73
N ALA A 253 -19.23 18.92 6.09
CA ALA A 253 -20.17 18.00 6.74
C ALA A 253 -19.55 17.27 7.97
N PRO A 254 -18.38 16.60 7.87
CA PRO A 254 -17.74 15.98 9.04
C PRO A 254 -17.41 16.98 10.17
N LYS A 255 -17.04 18.21 9.81
CA LYS A 255 -16.78 19.27 10.79
C LYS A 255 -18.05 19.65 11.54
N GLU A 256 -19.17 19.85 10.85
CA GLU A 256 -20.46 20.19 11.47
C GLU A 256 -20.94 19.08 12.41
N TRP A 257 -20.92 17.81 11.96
CA TRP A 257 -21.24 16.68 12.83
C TRP A 257 -20.36 16.63 14.07
N TYR A 258 -19.06 16.90 13.95
CA TYR A 258 -18.16 16.93 15.09
C TYR A 258 -18.50 18.09 16.06
N LEU A 259 -18.82 19.28 15.55
CA LEU A 259 -19.20 20.43 16.37
C LEU A 259 -20.53 20.22 17.09
N GLU A 260 -21.52 19.63 16.41
CA GLU A 260 -22.81 19.23 16.99
C GLU A 260 -22.66 18.05 17.94
N GLY A 261 -21.61 17.25 17.76
CA GLY A 261 -21.36 16.03 18.52
C GLY A 261 -22.16 14.83 18.02
N GLN A 262 -22.97 14.98 16.97
CA GLN A 262 -23.85 13.96 16.45
C GLN A 262 -23.77 13.90 14.93
N ILE A 263 -23.83 12.69 14.38
CA ILE A 263 -24.06 12.48 12.94
C ILE A 263 -25.57 12.51 12.72
N GLY A 264 -26.02 13.43 11.86
CA GLY A 264 -27.44 13.65 11.60
C GLY A 264 -27.69 14.33 10.27
N PHE A 265 -28.97 14.47 9.94
CA PHE A 265 -29.43 15.17 8.74
C PHE A 265 -29.15 16.67 8.87
N MET A 266 -28.57 17.28 7.84
CA MET A 266 -28.20 18.70 7.82
C MET A 266 -29.07 19.46 6.79
N PRO A 267 -30.14 20.15 7.20
CA PRO A 267 -31.11 20.76 6.26
C PRO A 267 -30.49 21.79 5.31
N HIS A 268 -29.41 22.43 5.73
CA HIS A 268 -28.69 23.46 4.96
C HIS A 268 -27.55 22.90 4.11
N ASN A 269 -27.14 21.63 4.31
CA ASN A 269 -26.05 21.01 3.58
C ASN A 269 -26.57 19.79 2.80
N ILE A 270 -27.03 20.02 1.57
CA ILE A 270 -27.56 18.97 0.68
C ILE A 270 -26.53 17.88 0.43
N TYR A 271 -25.25 18.25 0.33
CA TYR A 271 -24.14 17.34 0.06
C TYR A 271 -23.89 16.36 1.22
N GLY A 272 -24.03 16.82 2.46
CA GLY A 272 -23.89 15.96 3.64
C GLY A 272 -25.03 14.95 3.84
N ASN A 273 -26.10 15.03 3.05
CA ASN A 273 -27.23 14.10 3.10
C ASN A 273 -27.30 13.17 1.88
N MET A 274 -26.34 13.22 0.95
CA MET A 274 -26.27 12.27 -0.16
C MET A 274 -25.84 10.89 0.35
N PRO A 275 -26.40 9.79 -0.20
CA PRO A 275 -26.08 8.42 0.21
C PRO A 275 -24.65 7.99 -0.15
#